data_AF-A0A1I1QA13-F1
#
_entry.id   AF-A0A1I1QA13-F1
#
_cell.length_a   1.000
_cell.length_b   1.000
_cell.length_c   1.000
_cell.angle_alpha   90.00
_cell.angle_beta   90.00
_cell.angle_gamma   90.00
#
_symmetry.space_group_name_H-M   'P 1'
#
loop_
_entity.id
_entity.type
_entity.pdbx_description
1 polymer ?
#
loop_
_entity_poly.entity_id
_entity_poly.type
_entity_poly.pdbx_seq_one_letter_code
_entity_poly.pdbx_strand_id
1 'polypeptide(L)'
;MRITFTPGQVVMLIGRAERQLEQIVAESIREVGTGRNIARSAHHALHETVVTLTRLYREQVPDGAPVATRIARAYAKGADARSGAPTLACVRTILTIMGEARALVALAPQPEARHGPANMTIG
;
A
#
# COMPACT_ATOMS: atom_id res chain seq x y z
N MET A 1 18.11 9.69 -1.69
CA MET A 1 18.54 8.30 -1.47
C MET A 1 17.36 7.39 -1.79
N ARG A 2 17.46 6.56 -2.84
CA ARG A 2 16.38 5.65 -3.27
C ARG A 2 16.65 4.30 -2.61
N ILE A 3 15.84 3.94 -1.62
CA ILE A 3 15.95 2.62 -0.99
C ILE A 3 15.32 1.62 -1.96
N THR A 4 16.10 0.62 -2.36
CA THR A 4 15.60 -0.47 -3.20
C THR A 4 15.26 -1.64 -2.29
N PHE A 5 14.00 -2.05 -2.31
CA PHE A 5 13.54 -3.20 -1.53
C PHE A 5 13.72 -4.48 -2.34
N THR A 6 13.94 -5.59 -1.66
CA THR A 6 13.81 -6.90 -2.29
C THR A 6 12.35 -7.16 -2.64
N PRO A 7 12.05 -7.96 -3.67
CA PRO A 7 10.67 -8.32 -3.96
C PRO A 7 9.89 -8.96 -2.81
N GLY A 8 10.53 -9.81 -2.00
CA GLY A 8 9.92 -10.30 -0.76
C GLY A 8 9.57 -9.18 0.23
N GLN A 9 10.44 -8.16 0.37
CA GLN A 9 10.14 -6.97 1.17
C GLN A 9 9.00 -6.14 0.58
N VAL A 10 8.94 -5.96 -0.74
CA VAL A 10 7.86 -5.23 -1.42
C VAL A 10 6.52 -5.91 -1.18
N VAL A 11 6.43 -7.23 -1.38
CA VAL A 11 5.23 -8.03 -1.11
C VAL A 11 4.77 -7.87 0.34
N MET A 12 5.71 -7.99 1.29
CA MET A 12 5.44 -7.84 2.71
C MET A 12 4.93 -6.42 3.06
N LEU A 13 5.55 -5.38 2.53
CA LEU A 13 5.18 -3.99 2.80
C LEU A 13 3.81 -3.65 2.20
N ILE A 14 3.53 -4.11 0.98
CA ILE A 14 2.21 -3.94 0.34
C ILE A 14 1.14 -4.68 1.16
N GLY A 15 1.39 -5.93 1.57
CA GLY A 15 0.46 -6.69 2.39
C GLY A 15 0.26 -6.10 3.79
N ARG A 16 1.28 -5.46 4.37
CA ARG A 16 1.14 -4.72 5.63
C ARG A 16 0.25 -3.49 5.46
N ALA A 17 0.46 -2.73 4.38
CA ALA A 17 -0.36 -1.57 4.07
C ALA A 17 -1.83 -1.95 3.80
N GLU A 18 -2.07 -3.07 3.12
CA GLU A 18 -3.41 -3.64 2.92
C GLU A 18 -4.13 -3.88 4.24
N ARG A 19 -3.49 -4.62 5.16
CA ARG A 19 -4.05 -4.88 6.50
C ARG A 19 -4.30 -3.61 7.29
N GLN A 20 -3.43 -2.61 7.15
CA GLN A 20 -3.62 -1.31 7.81
C GLN A 20 -4.85 -0.57 7.27
N LEU A 21 -5.09 -0.62 5.95
CA LEU A 21 -6.32 -0.06 5.36
C LEU A 21 -7.57 -0.80 5.84
N GLU A 22 -7.54 -2.14 5.91
CA GLU A 22 -8.63 -2.96 6.43
C GLU A 22 -8.94 -2.62 7.89
N GLN A 23 -7.90 -2.47 8.72
CA GLN A 23 -8.03 -2.07 10.11
C GLN A 23 -8.67 -0.68 10.24
N ILE A 24 -8.21 0.31 9.46
CA ILE A 24 -8.77 1.66 9.43
C ILE A 24 -10.27 1.63 9.09
N VAL A 25 -10.66 0.80 8.11
CA VAL A 25 -12.07 0.60 7.74
C VAL A 25 -12.85 -0.01 8.90
N ALA A 26 -12.33 -1.06 9.52
CA ALA A 26 -13.00 -1.74 10.63
C ALA A 26 -13.19 -0.83 11.85
N GLU A 27 -12.17 -0.04 12.20
CA GLU A 27 -12.23 0.94 13.29
C GLU A 27 -13.24 2.06 12.98
N SER A 28 -13.22 2.60 11.76
CA SER A 28 -14.12 3.68 11.35
C SER A 28 -15.60 3.27 11.31
N ILE A 29 -15.88 2.00 11.03
CA ILE A 29 -17.24 1.43 11.06
C ILE A 29 -17.75 1.30 12.50
N ARG A 30 -16.86 0.99 13.46
CA ARG A 30 -17.23 0.85 14.88
C ARG A 30 -17.44 2.20 15.57
N GLU A 31 -16.83 3.26 15.06
CA GLU A 31 -16.99 4.60 15.61
C GLU A 31 -18.39 5.16 15.32
N VAL A 32 -19.05 5.63 16.37
CA VAL A 32 -20.42 6.15 16.30
C VAL A 32 -20.40 7.53 15.63
N GLY A 33 -21.21 7.71 14.59
CA GLY A 33 -21.36 9.01 13.89
C GLY A 33 -20.53 9.16 12.61
N THR A 34 -19.66 8.20 12.29
CA THR A 34 -18.79 8.21 11.09
C THR A 34 -19.33 7.35 9.94
N GLY A 35 -20.58 6.88 9.96
CA GLY A 35 -21.09 5.76 9.13
C GLY A 35 -20.81 5.74 7.60
N ARG A 36 -20.33 6.83 6.98
CA ARG A 36 -19.84 6.86 5.59
C ARG A 36 -18.37 7.30 5.44
N ASN A 37 -17.80 7.89 6.48
CA ASN A 37 -16.48 8.52 6.51
C ASN A 37 -15.49 7.71 7.34
N ILE A 38 -14.22 7.94 7.08
CA ILE A 38 -13.14 7.45 7.93
C ILE A 38 -13.10 8.28 9.21
N ALA A 39 -12.93 7.58 10.33
CA ALA A 39 -12.71 8.16 11.65
C ALA A 39 -11.63 9.23 11.61
N ARG A 40 -11.86 10.38 12.26
CA ARG A 40 -10.89 11.49 12.27
C ARG A 40 -9.53 11.05 12.83
N SER A 41 -9.54 10.22 13.85
CA SER A 41 -8.34 9.62 14.46
C SER A 41 -7.49 8.83 13.46
N ALA A 42 -8.11 8.24 12.43
CA ALA A 42 -7.44 7.41 11.44
C ALA A 42 -6.96 8.19 10.18
N HIS A 43 -7.27 9.49 10.05
CA HIS A 43 -6.95 10.27 8.84
C HIS A 43 -5.46 10.31 8.54
N HIS A 44 -4.63 10.55 9.56
CA HIS A 44 -3.17 10.59 9.41
C HIS A 44 -2.61 9.22 9.00
N ALA A 45 -3.02 8.16 9.69
CA ALA A 45 -2.59 6.79 9.39
C ALA A 45 -3.00 6.36 7.97
N LEU A 46 -4.20 6.74 7.53
CA LEU A 46 -4.66 6.52 6.17
C LEU A 46 -3.79 7.25 5.15
N HIS A 47 -3.53 8.54 5.38
CA HIS A 47 -2.71 9.36 4.48
C HIS A 47 -1.32 8.74 4.26
N GLU A 48 -0.62 8.43 5.35
CA GLU A 48 0.72 7.83 5.30
C GLU A 48 0.72 6.47 4.59
N THR A 49 -0.32 5.67 4.81
CA THR A 49 -0.46 4.35 4.16
C THR A 49 -0.64 4.51 2.66
N VAL A 50 -1.49 5.44 2.22
CA VAL A 50 -1.74 5.69 0.79
C VAL A 50 -0.51 6.27 0.10
N VAL A 51 0.20 7.21 0.74
CA VAL A 51 1.46 7.76 0.22
C VAL A 51 2.50 6.65 0.07
N THR A 52 2.64 5.81 1.09
CA THR A 52 3.56 4.66 1.09
C THR A 52 3.22 3.67 -0.03
N LEU A 53 1.94 3.29 -0.18
CA LEU A 53 1.48 2.40 -1.25
C LEU A 53 1.77 2.98 -2.63
N THR A 54 1.46 4.26 -2.84
CA THR A 54 1.70 4.96 -4.12
C THR A 54 3.19 4.92 -4.47
N ARG A 55 4.07 5.14 -3.48
CA ARG A 55 5.52 5.09 -3.66
C ARG A 55 6.01 3.67 -3.96
N LEU A 56 5.55 2.67 -3.21
CA LEU A 56 5.93 1.26 -3.43
C LEU A 56 5.56 0.79 -4.84
N TYR A 57 4.31 0.99 -5.26
CA TYR A 57 3.87 0.61 -6.60
C TYR A 57 4.63 1.38 -7.70
N ARG A 58 4.87 2.67 -7.52
CA ARG A 58 5.54 3.48 -8.54
C ARG A 58 7.03 3.17 -8.68
N GLU A 59 7.70 2.88 -7.58
CA GLU A 59 9.16 2.80 -7.54
C GLU A 59 9.71 1.38 -7.48
N GLN A 60 8.94 0.41 -6.98
CA GLN A 60 9.45 -0.92 -6.63
C GLN A 60 8.73 -2.07 -7.35
N VAL A 61 7.53 -1.83 -7.89
CA VAL A 61 6.76 -2.86 -8.61
C VAL A 61 6.93 -2.62 -10.12
N PRO A 62 7.45 -3.61 -10.88
CA PRO A 62 7.44 -3.56 -12.34
C PRO A 62 6.03 -3.31 -12.86
N ASP A 63 5.89 -2.37 -13.80
CA ASP A 63 4.58 -1.94 -14.34
C ASP A 63 3.58 -1.42 -13.30
N GLY A 64 4.04 -1.05 -12.10
CA GLY A 64 3.18 -0.58 -11.00
C GLY A 64 2.79 0.90 -11.08
N ALA A 65 3.39 1.70 -11.97
CA ALA A 65 3.09 3.14 -12.08
C ALA A 65 1.61 3.48 -12.40
N PRO A 66 0.90 2.73 -13.28
CA PRO A 66 -0.54 2.90 -13.47
C PRO A 66 -1.35 2.59 -12.20
N VAL A 67 -0.96 1.57 -11.43
CA VAL A 67 -1.62 1.21 -10.16
C VAL A 67 -1.46 2.35 -9.15
N ALA A 68 -0.24 2.87 -8.98
CA ALA A 68 0.04 4.02 -8.12
C ALA A 68 -0.82 5.23 -8.49
N THR A 69 -0.98 5.50 -9.79
CA THR A 69 -1.83 6.60 -10.28
C THR A 69 -3.31 6.38 -9.96
N ARG A 70 -3.82 5.15 -10.12
CA ARG A 70 -5.20 4.80 -9.76
C ARG A 70 -5.45 4.96 -8.25
N ILE A 71 -4.53 4.49 -7.41
CA ILE A 71 -4.60 4.64 -5.94
C ILE A 71 -4.62 6.14 -5.57
N ALA A 72 -3.66 6.93 -6.06
CA ALA A 72 -3.58 8.35 -5.75
C ALA A 72 -4.84 9.11 -6.20
N ARG A 73 -5.38 8.78 -7.38
CA ARG A 73 -6.61 9.39 -7.91
C ARG A 73 -7.84 8.99 -7.09
N ALA A 74 -7.96 7.72 -6.71
CA ALA A 74 -9.05 7.26 -5.84
C ALA A 74 -9.03 8.00 -4.50
N TYR A 75 -7.84 8.16 -3.91
CA TYR A 75 -7.67 8.89 -2.66
C TYR A 75 -8.01 10.38 -2.79
N ALA A 76 -7.48 11.08 -3.80
CA ALA A 76 -7.74 12.50 -4.01
C ALA A 76 -9.23 12.81 -4.27
N LYS A 77 -9.94 11.91 -4.96
CA LYS A 77 -11.38 12.06 -5.26
C LYS A 77 -12.29 11.52 -4.15
N GLY A 78 -11.73 10.77 -3.22
CA GLY A 78 -12.48 9.97 -2.26
C GLY A 78 -12.91 10.70 -0.99
N ALA A 79 -12.72 12.01 -0.94
CA ALA A 79 -13.17 12.86 0.16
C ALA A 79 -14.65 13.23 -0.02
N ASP A 80 -15.39 13.25 1.09
CA ASP A 80 -16.76 13.74 1.13
C ASP A 80 -16.79 15.24 0.81
N ALA A 81 -17.64 15.64 -0.14
CA ALA A 81 -17.66 17.00 -0.66
C ALA A 81 -18.09 18.05 0.37
N ARG A 82 -18.75 17.66 1.46
CA ARG A 82 -19.23 18.58 2.50
C ARG A 82 -18.23 18.74 3.63
N SER A 83 -17.62 17.63 4.07
CA SER A 83 -16.75 17.58 5.24
C SER A 83 -15.26 17.55 4.91
N GLY A 84 -14.89 17.25 3.65
CA GLY A 84 -13.51 17.00 3.24
C GLY A 84 -12.90 15.71 3.82
N ALA A 85 -13.67 14.93 4.58
CA ALA A 85 -13.19 13.71 5.21
C ALA A 85 -13.08 12.57 4.18
N PRO A 86 -12.02 11.75 4.21
CA PRO A 86 -11.96 10.53 3.39
C PRO A 86 -13.16 9.61 3.67
N THR A 87 -13.70 9.00 2.63
CA THR A 87 -14.86 8.10 2.74
C THR A 87 -14.46 6.64 2.90
N LEU A 88 -15.33 5.81 3.48
CA LEU A 88 -15.16 4.35 3.50
C LEU A 88 -15.11 3.79 2.06
N ALA A 89 -15.91 4.35 1.16
CA ALA A 89 -15.95 3.96 -0.24
C ALA A 89 -14.58 4.17 -0.92
N CYS A 90 -13.92 5.30 -0.66
CA CYS A 90 -12.57 5.56 -1.14
C CYS A 90 -11.58 4.45 -0.77
N VAL A 91 -11.53 4.08 0.51
CA VAL A 91 -10.58 3.05 0.99
C VAL A 91 -10.91 1.69 0.39
N ARG A 92 -12.20 1.35 0.25
CA ARG A 92 -12.64 0.12 -0.45
C ARG A 92 -12.19 0.10 -1.92
N THR A 93 -12.31 1.22 -2.63
CA THR A 93 -11.80 1.33 -4.02
C THR A 93 -10.29 1.10 -4.08
N ILE A 94 -9.52 1.63 -3.13
CA ILE A 94 -8.07 1.40 -3.05
C ILE A 94 -7.77 -0.10 -2.83
N LEU A 95 -8.48 -0.75 -1.91
CA LEU A 95 -8.34 -2.20 -1.68
C LEU A 95 -8.68 -3.01 -2.94
N THR A 96 -9.73 -2.63 -3.68
CA THR A 96 -10.05 -3.27 -4.98
C THR A 96 -8.91 -3.11 -5.98
N ILE A 97 -8.34 -1.91 -6.11
CA ILE A 97 -7.20 -1.66 -7.02
C ILE A 97 -6.00 -2.53 -6.62
N MET A 98 -5.73 -2.68 -5.32
CA MET A 98 -4.66 -3.55 -4.82
C MET A 98 -4.93 -5.03 -5.15
N GLY A 99 -6.16 -5.49 -4.98
CA GLY A 99 -6.56 -6.85 -5.35
C GLY A 99 -6.38 -7.15 -6.83
N GLU A 100 -6.75 -6.21 -7.71
CA GLU A 100 -6.52 -6.32 -9.16
C GLU A 100 -5.02 -6.34 -9.52
N ALA A 101 -4.19 -5.59 -8.79
CA ALA A 101 -2.75 -5.49 -9.02
C ALA A 101 -1.95 -6.65 -8.43
N ARG A 102 -2.57 -7.61 -7.75
CA ARG A 102 -1.89 -8.67 -6.99
C ARG A 102 -0.95 -9.51 -7.85
N ALA A 103 -1.31 -9.74 -9.12
CA ALA A 103 -0.46 -10.46 -10.07
C ALA A 103 0.87 -9.74 -10.35
N LEU A 104 0.88 -8.40 -10.39
CA LEU A 104 2.09 -7.61 -10.62
C LEU A 104 3.06 -7.71 -9.44
N VAL A 105 2.52 -7.80 -8.22
CA VAL A 105 3.29 -7.91 -6.98
C VAL A 105 3.90 -9.30 -6.83
N ALA A 106 3.21 -10.35 -7.28
CA ALA A 106 3.70 -11.73 -7.24
C ALA A 106 4.85 -12.02 -8.22
N LEU A 107 4.99 -11.22 -9.29
CA LEU A 107 6.01 -11.37 -10.33
C LEU A 107 7.31 -10.60 -10.04
N ALA A 108 7.40 -9.89 -8.92
CA ALA A 108 8.60 -9.16 -8.59
C ALA A 108 9.77 -10.15 -8.34
N PRO A 109 10.91 -10.02 -9.05
CA PRO A 109 11.96 -11.04 -9.08
C PRO A 109 12.62 -11.24 -7.71
N GLN A 110 12.39 -12.39 -7.08
CA GLN A 110 13.09 -12.78 -5.85
C GLN A 110 14.59 -12.46 -5.98
N PRO A 111 15.23 -11.77 -5.01
CA PRO A 111 16.66 -11.63 -5.06
C PRO A 111 17.23 -13.04 -4.93
N GLU A 112 17.93 -13.49 -5.95
CA GLU A 112 18.83 -14.62 -5.81
C GLU A 112 19.66 -14.39 -4.56
N ALA A 113 19.59 -15.34 -3.63
CA ALA A 113 20.45 -15.35 -2.47
C ALA A 113 21.89 -15.30 -2.98
N ARG A 114 22.51 -14.11 -2.95
CA ARG A 114 23.95 -13.96 -3.11
C ARG A 114 24.61 -14.59 -1.89
N HIS A 115 24.69 -15.92 -1.88
CA HIS A 115 25.77 -16.61 -1.21
C HIS A 115 27.02 -16.30 -2.02
N GLY A 116 27.73 -15.24 -1.61
CA GLY A 116 29.08 -14.97 -2.10
C GLY A 116 30.00 -16.17 -1.80
N PRO A 117 31.06 -16.35 -2.61
CA PRO A 117 31.87 -17.55 -2.57
C PRO A 117 32.67 -17.59 -1.27
N ALA A 118 32.48 -18.63 -0.45
CA ALA A 118 33.44 -18.94 0.61
C ALA A 118 34.67 -19.59 -0.04
N ASN A 119 35.51 -18.75 -0.65
CA ASN A 119 36.85 -19.12 -1.04
C ASN A 119 37.75 -18.84 0.17
N MET A 120 38.11 -19.87 0.94
CA MET A 120 39.35 -19.89 1.70
C MET A 120 39.87 -21.33 1.78
N THR A 121 40.78 -21.62 0.84
CA THR A 121 41.85 -22.62 0.95
C THR A 121 42.88 -22.14 2.00
N ILE A 122 43.68 -23.09 2.50
CA ILE A 122 44.94 -22.98 3.27
C ILE A 122 44.72 -22.94 4.81
N GLY A 123 45.23 -23.88 5.60
CA GLY A 123 46.12 -25.02 5.34
C GLY A 123 46.25 -25.93 6.55
#